data_AF-A0A654E648-F1
#
_entry.id   AF-A0A654E648-F1
#
_cell.length_a   1.000
_cell.length_b   1.000
_cell.length_c   1.000
_cell.angle_alpha   90.00
_cell.angle_beta   90.00
_cell.angle_gamma   90.00
#
_symmetry.space_group_name_H-M   'P 1'
#
loop_
_entity.id
_entity.type
_entity.pdbx_description
1 polymer ?
#
loop_
_entity_poly.entity_id
_entity_poly.type
_entity_poly.pdbx_seq_one_letter_code
_entity_poly.pdbx_strand_id
1 'polypeptide(L)'
;MKRLLYSLLILLVLLTAIVLQILHSGGFFRKVAPGFEGNIIQKIKLPGAEDIAISRDGHFLIVSSDNRAARRDGQPEQGGLYLVDLREEPLSPKLLTERFEQPFFPHGISLLRLDSGRYQVLAINHVNEKHTIEKFLLSGDRLVHEKTLSDESMVSPNDVVATSANTFYFTNDHRHTTGTWRLMEDYLGLRQSNVVYSDGSSYREVAHGIAYANGINYDENRNLLFVASPRDFLVKVYTTNPGGELSLIEDIDVGTGVDNIEFDELGTLWIGAHPNLMKFASYASGQSEIAPSEVIQLTYRGTGDYDVNSVFLDDGSIISASTVAVPFNNLVFIGNVMDDELIVWER
;
A
#
# COMPACT_ATOMS: atom_id res chain seq x y z
N MET A 1 -19.09 -35.39 -34.10
CA MET A 1 -17.62 -35.23 -34.04
C MET A 1 -17.15 -33.84 -34.49
N LYS A 2 -17.39 -33.39 -35.73
CA LYS A 2 -16.94 -32.05 -36.20
C LYS A 2 -17.47 -30.87 -35.37
N ARG A 3 -18.77 -30.86 -35.02
CA ARG A 3 -19.36 -29.80 -34.17
C ARG A 3 -18.74 -29.73 -32.77
N LEU A 4 -18.52 -30.88 -32.13
CA LEU A 4 -17.83 -30.97 -30.84
C LEU A 4 -16.39 -30.46 -30.95
N LEU A 5 -15.67 -30.83 -32.00
CA LEU A 5 -14.32 -30.34 -32.26
C LEU A 5 -14.28 -28.82 -32.43
N TYR A 6 -15.23 -28.23 -33.17
CA TYR A 6 -15.33 -26.78 -33.30
C TYR A 6 -15.65 -26.09 -31.97
N SER A 7 -16.57 -26.64 -31.18
CA SER A 7 -16.88 -26.10 -29.85
C SER A 7 -15.67 -26.13 -28.91
N LEU A 8 -14.91 -27.23 -28.91
CA LEU A 8 -13.68 -27.37 -28.12
C LEU A 8 -12.60 -26.38 -28.60
N LEU A 9 -12.47 -26.18 -29.91
CA LEU A 9 -11.52 -25.21 -30.46
C LEU A 9 -11.89 -23.78 -30.06
N ILE A 10 -13.17 -23.40 -30.14
CA ILE A 10 -13.65 -22.09 -29.71
C ILE A 10 -13.37 -21.89 -28.22
N LEU A 11 -13.65 -22.89 -27.39
CA LEU A 11 -13.37 -22.83 -25.95
C LEU A 11 -11.87 -22.65 -25.69
N LEU A 12 -11.01 -23.39 -26.38
CA LEU A 12 -9.56 -23.27 -26.25
C LEU A 12 -9.06 -21.88 -26.64
N VAL A 13 -9.58 -21.31 -27.73
CA VAL A 13 -9.23 -19.95 -28.17
C VAL A 13 -9.65 -18.91 -27.13
N LEU A 14 -10.87 -19.02 -26.58
CA LEU A 14 -11.36 -18.12 -25.53
C LEU A 14 -10.51 -18.22 -24.26
N LEU A 15 -10.21 -19.44 -23.80
CA LEU A 15 -9.35 -19.64 -22.63
C LEU A 15 -7.94 -19.07 -22.86
N THR A 16 -7.38 -19.28 -24.05
CA THR A 16 -6.07 -18.72 -24.41
C THR A 16 -6.10 -17.19 -24.40
N ALA A 17 -7.16 -16.58 -24.97
CA ALA A 17 -7.33 -15.13 -24.97
C ALA A 17 -7.45 -14.55 -23.55
N ILE A 18 -8.19 -15.23 -22.66
CA ILE A 18 -8.31 -14.85 -21.24
C ILE A 18 -6.94 -14.90 -20.56
N VAL A 19 -6.19 -15.99 -20.72
CA VAL A 19 -4.85 -16.12 -20.12
C VAL A 19 -3.91 -15.04 -20.64
N LEU A 20 -3.89 -14.79 -21.95
CA LEU A 20 -3.07 -13.73 -22.54
C LEU A 20 -3.46 -12.35 -22.01
N GLN A 21 -4.76 -12.09 -21.82
CA GLN A 21 -5.24 -10.84 -21.23
C GLN A 21 -4.79 -10.68 -19.78
N ILE A 22 -4.86 -11.73 -18.96
CA ILE A 22 -4.38 -11.72 -17.57
C ILE A 22 -2.89 -11.40 -17.53
N LEU A 23 -2.09 -12.10 -18.35
CA LEU A 23 -0.64 -11.88 -18.43
C LEU A 23 -0.33 -10.44 -18.90
N HIS A 24 -1.01 -9.95 -19.93
CA HIS A 24 -0.81 -8.60 -20.46
C HIS A 24 -1.18 -7.53 -19.43
N SER A 25 -2.40 -7.58 -18.90
CA SER A 25 -2.91 -6.61 -17.92
C SER A 25 -2.23 -6.69 -16.56
N GLY A 26 -1.53 -7.78 -16.24
CA GLY A 26 -0.68 -7.90 -15.04
C GLY A 26 0.78 -7.50 -15.26
N GLY A 27 1.13 -6.92 -16.42
CA GLY A 27 2.49 -6.47 -16.72
C GLY A 27 3.47 -7.61 -16.99
N PHE A 28 3.02 -8.84 -17.26
CA PHE A 28 3.90 -10.01 -17.40
C PHE A 28 4.97 -9.83 -18.48
N PHE A 29 4.60 -9.17 -19.59
CA PHE A 29 5.47 -8.93 -20.73
C PHE A 29 6.27 -7.62 -20.62
N ARG A 30 6.08 -6.84 -19.54
CA ARG A 30 6.83 -5.59 -19.33
C ARG A 30 8.30 -5.93 -19.10
N LYS A 31 9.17 -5.27 -19.88
CA LYS A 31 10.62 -5.35 -19.66
C LYS A 31 10.97 -4.49 -18.45
N VAL A 32 11.55 -5.10 -17.43
CA VAL A 32 12.17 -4.39 -16.30
C VAL A 32 13.61 -4.11 -16.70
N ALA A 33 13.95 -2.84 -16.85
CA ALA A 33 15.31 -2.38 -17.17
C ALA A 33 15.81 -1.58 -15.96
N PRO A 34 16.47 -2.24 -14.98
CA PRO A 34 16.83 -1.61 -13.73
C PRO A 34 17.64 -0.32 -13.91
N GLY A 35 17.34 0.68 -13.08
CA GLY A 35 17.97 1.98 -13.13
C GLY A 35 17.32 2.96 -12.15
N PHE A 36 18.17 3.75 -11.52
CA PHE A 36 17.84 4.90 -10.67
C PHE A 36 19.05 5.82 -10.60
N GLU A 37 18.84 7.09 -10.24
CA GLU A 37 19.93 8.04 -9.99
C GLU A 37 20.33 8.04 -8.51
N GLY A 38 21.60 8.33 -8.19
CA GLY A 38 22.07 8.39 -6.80
C GLY A 38 22.58 7.06 -6.25
N ASN A 39 22.50 6.86 -4.93
CA ASN A 39 23.11 5.72 -4.23
C ASN A 39 22.21 5.16 -3.11
N ILE A 40 22.31 3.86 -2.87
CA ILE A 40 21.78 3.26 -1.64
C ILE A 40 22.80 3.50 -0.52
N ILE A 41 22.44 4.32 0.46
CA ILE A 41 23.36 4.73 1.54
C ILE A 41 23.20 3.90 2.82
N GLN A 42 22.04 3.26 2.99
CA GLN A 42 21.79 2.38 4.13
C GLN A 42 20.75 1.31 3.78
N LYS A 43 20.94 0.12 4.33
CA LYS A 43 19.93 -0.93 4.41
C LYS A 43 19.61 -1.18 5.88
N ILE A 44 18.38 -0.95 6.27
CA ILE A 44 17.92 -1.03 7.65
C ILE A 44 17.23 -2.38 7.82
N LYS A 45 17.77 -3.26 8.66
CA LYS A 45 17.18 -4.57 8.93
C LYS A 45 15.84 -4.40 9.67
N LEU A 46 14.75 -4.52 8.92
CA LEU A 46 13.39 -4.36 9.37
C LEU A 46 12.47 -5.13 8.40
N PRO A 47 12.23 -6.43 8.64
CA PRO A 47 11.52 -7.28 7.69
C PRO A 47 10.09 -6.82 7.44
N GLY A 48 9.66 -6.86 6.17
CA GLY A 48 8.31 -6.49 5.76
C GLY A 48 7.90 -5.10 6.23
N ALA A 49 8.79 -4.12 6.06
CA ALA A 49 8.54 -2.70 6.30
C ALA A 49 7.56 -2.17 5.25
N GLU A 50 6.28 -2.47 5.43
CA GLU A 50 5.32 -2.48 4.34
C GLU A 50 4.67 -1.12 4.09
N ASP A 51 4.53 -0.31 5.14
CA ASP A 51 4.01 1.05 5.03
C ASP A 51 4.78 2.01 5.94
N ILE A 52 4.88 3.27 5.53
CA ILE A 52 5.67 4.30 6.20
C ILE A 52 4.92 5.63 6.15
N ALA A 53 4.72 6.23 7.32
CA ALA A 53 4.18 7.58 7.45
C ALA A 53 5.24 8.54 8.01
N ILE A 54 5.28 9.79 7.51
CA ILE A 54 6.29 10.79 7.89
C ILE A 54 5.70 11.96 8.68
N SER A 55 6.41 12.38 9.74
CA SER A 55 6.28 13.72 10.30
C SER A 55 7.46 14.57 9.85
N ARG A 56 7.23 15.43 8.86
CA ARG A 56 8.26 16.31 8.31
C ARG A 56 8.74 17.35 9.31
N ASP A 57 7.82 17.94 10.07
CA ASP A 57 8.15 18.91 11.11
C ASP A 57 8.81 18.25 12.33
N GLY A 58 8.36 17.05 12.69
CA GLY A 58 8.94 16.24 13.75
C GLY A 58 10.29 15.60 13.41
N HIS A 59 10.62 15.52 12.11
CA HIS A 59 11.81 14.85 11.57
C HIS A 59 11.87 13.36 11.97
N PHE A 60 10.78 12.63 11.80
CA PHE A 60 10.75 11.19 12.04
C PHE A 60 9.80 10.46 11.10
N LEU A 61 10.03 9.15 10.95
CA LEU A 61 9.13 8.21 10.29
C LEU A 61 8.48 7.29 11.33
N ILE A 62 7.26 6.85 11.04
CA ILE A 62 6.66 5.66 11.61
C ILE A 62 6.65 4.59 10.52
N VAL A 63 7.24 3.44 10.79
CA VAL A 63 7.30 2.31 9.87
C VAL A 63 6.43 1.19 10.44
N SER A 64 5.49 0.72 9.63
CA SER A 64 4.73 -0.50 9.87
C SER A 64 5.53 -1.70 9.40
N SER A 65 5.78 -2.67 10.28
CA SER A 65 6.57 -3.86 9.93
C SER A 65 5.92 -5.14 10.46
N ASP A 66 5.71 -6.09 9.54
CA ASP A 66 5.25 -7.46 9.80
C ASP A 66 6.11 -8.41 8.97
N ASN A 67 6.73 -9.41 9.61
CA ASN A 67 7.50 -10.43 8.90
C ASN A 67 6.53 -11.42 8.20
N ARG A 68 5.93 -10.95 7.10
CA ARG A 68 4.92 -11.68 6.32
C ARG A 68 5.46 -12.99 5.75
N ALA A 69 6.76 -13.06 5.44
CA ALA A 69 7.41 -14.29 5.00
C ALA A 69 7.41 -15.35 6.11
N ALA A 70 7.85 -14.99 7.32
CA ALA A 70 7.84 -15.91 8.46
C ALA A 70 6.41 -16.33 8.82
N ARG A 71 5.44 -15.41 8.78
CA ARG A 71 4.02 -15.72 9.00
C ARG A 71 3.45 -16.69 7.97
N ARG A 72 3.74 -16.49 6.68
CA ARG A 72 3.38 -17.42 5.58
C ARG A 72 3.95 -18.81 5.84
N ASP A 73 5.19 -18.88 6.31
CA ASP A 73 5.92 -20.14 6.52
C ASP A 73 5.60 -20.80 7.88
N GLY A 74 4.58 -20.30 8.59
CA GLY A 74 4.08 -20.88 9.84
C GLY A 74 4.94 -20.57 11.07
N GLN A 75 5.78 -19.53 10.99
CA GLN A 75 6.62 -19.00 12.08
C GLN A 75 6.24 -17.53 12.36
N PRO A 76 4.98 -17.21 12.74
CA PRO A 76 4.58 -15.83 12.96
C PRO A 76 5.36 -15.22 14.12
N GLU A 77 5.91 -14.03 13.88
CA GLU A 77 6.51 -13.17 14.88
C GLU A 77 5.60 -11.97 15.12
N GLN A 78 5.70 -11.35 16.31
CA GLN A 78 4.96 -10.13 16.61
C GLN A 78 5.47 -9.00 15.71
N GLY A 79 4.60 -8.42 14.89
CA GLY A 79 4.91 -7.22 14.13
C GLY A 79 4.97 -5.98 15.02
N GLY A 80 5.28 -4.83 14.44
CA GLY A 80 5.41 -3.61 15.22
C GLY A 80 5.38 -2.33 14.42
N LEU A 81 5.14 -1.24 15.15
CA LEU A 81 5.39 0.11 14.65
C LEU A 81 6.74 0.58 15.17
N TYR A 82 7.54 1.15 14.29
CA TYR A 82 8.89 1.59 14.59
C TYR A 82 9.05 3.07 14.31
N LEU A 83 9.69 3.80 15.21
CA LEU A 83 10.09 5.18 14.98
C LEU A 83 11.51 5.21 14.41
N VAL A 84 11.72 5.95 13.33
CA VAL A 84 13.05 6.26 12.81
C VAL A 84 13.25 7.77 12.95
N ASP A 85 14.20 8.19 13.79
CA ASP A 85 14.55 9.61 13.93
C ASP A 85 15.45 10.03 12.77
N LEU A 86 14.96 10.95 11.92
CA LEU A 86 15.64 11.39 10.70
C LEU A 86 16.84 12.31 10.97
N ARG A 87 17.15 12.58 12.24
CA ARG A 87 18.31 13.36 12.67
C ARG A 87 19.45 12.48 13.16
N GLU A 88 19.23 11.18 13.30
CA GLU A 88 20.24 10.22 13.74
C GLU A 88 21.06 9.68 12.56
N GLU A 89 22.37 9.51 12.79
CA GLU A 89 23.28 8.86 11.87
C GLU A 89 24.15 7.83 12.62
N PRO A 90 24.08 6.52 12.29
CA PRO A 90 23.19 5.92 11.31
C PRO A 90 21.73 5.93 11.77
N LEU A 91 20.80 5.87 10.81
CA LEU A 91 19.38 5.75 11.12
C LEU A 91 19.10 4.42 11.80
N SER A 92 18.36 4.42 12.90
CA SER A 92 18.05 3.20 13.66
C SER A 92 16.56 3.16 14.03
N PRO A 93 15.82 2.13 13.62
CA PRO A 93 14.44 1.95 14.07
C PRO A 93 14.36 1.66 15.56
N LYS A 94 13.41 2.30 16.23
CA LYS A 94 13.04 2.06 17.62
C LYS A 94 11.63 1.48 17.67
N LEU A 95 11.49 0.27 18.20
CA LEU A 95 10.18 -0.36 18.41
C LEU A 95 9.32 0.48 19.37
N LEU A 96 8.18 0.95 18.89
CA LEU A 96 7.21 1.72 19.68
C LEU A 96 6.17 0.84 20.38
N THR A 97 5.85 -0.31 19.78
CA THR A 97 4.80 -1.21 20.24
C THR A 97 5.28 -2.26 21.25
N GLU A 98 6.44 -2.07 21.89
CA GLU A 98 6.97 -2.99 22.90
C GLU A 98 5.98 -3.26 24.05
N ARG A 99 5.13 -2.27 24.38
CA ARG A 99 4.12 -2.36 25.45
C ARG A 99 2.71 -2.73 24.94
N PHE A 100 2.57 -3.01 23.65
CA PHE A 100 1.30 -3.47 23.08
C PHE A 100 1.26 -5.00 23.12
N GLU A 101 0.62 -5.54 24.15
CA GLU A 101 0.66 -6.98 24.49
C GLU A 101 -0.30 -7.85 23.66
N GLN A 102 -1.17 -7.24 22.84
CA GLN A 102 -2.11 -7.98 22.00
C GLN A 102 -1.41 -8.45 20.71
N PRO A 103 -1.85 -9.56 20.08
CA PRO A 103 -1.34 -9.96 18.78
C PRO A 103 -1.44 -8.82 17.76
N PHE A 104 -0.32 -8.53 17.09
CA PHE A 104 -0.20 -7.36 16.23
C PHE A 104 0.55 -7.71 14.95
N PHE A 105 -0.16 -7.66 13.84
CA PHE A 105 0.33 -7.87 12.48
C PHE A 105 -0.07 -6.65 11.66
N PRO A 106 0.69 -5.55 11.79
CA PRO A 106 0.30 -4.28 11.20
C PRO A 106 0.42 -4.29 9.67
N HIS A 107 -0.39 -3.45 9.02
CA HIS A 107 -0.44 -3.24 7.57
C HIS A 107 -0.35 -1.73 7.30
N GLY A 108 -1.27 -1.14 6.55
CA GLY A 108 -1.29 0.31 6.33
C GLY A 108 -1.51 1.13 7.60
N ILE A 109 -0.89 2.30 7.63
CA ILE A 109 -0.84 3.21 8.77
C ILE A 109 -1.15 4.65 8.36
N SER A 110 -1.68 5.43 9.30
CA SER A 110 -1.84 6.87 9.13
C SER A 110 -1.25 7.62 10.31
N LEU A 111 -0.50 8.68 10.04
CA LEU A 111 0.04 9.59 11.05
C LEU A 111 -0.64 10.96 10.92
N LEU A 112 -1.43 11.34 11.94
CA LEU A 112 -2.07 12.64 12.00
C LEU A 112 -1.49 13.46 13.15
N ARG A 113 -0.97 14.65 12.86
CA ARG A 113 -0.53 15.59 13.90
C ARG A 113 -1.73 16.20 14.61
N LEU A 114 -1.77 16.08 15.94
CA LEU A 114 -2.83 16.64 16.77
C LEU A 114 -2.45 18.02 17.30
N ASP A 115 -1.23 18.16 17.81
CA ASP A 115 -0.63 19.42 18.23
C ASP A 115 0.91 19.32 18.28
N SER A 116 1.56 20.27 18.95
CA SER A 116 3.02 20.31 19.08
C SER A 116 3.54 19.08 19.84
N GLY A 117 4.00 18.08 19.08
CA GLY A 117 4.66 16.88 19.61
C GLY A 117 3.71 15.74 19.98
N ARG A 118 2.41 15.85 19.68
CA ARG A 118 1.45 14.74 19.78
C ARG A 118 0.87 14.37 18.43
N TYR A 119 0.83 13.08 18.17
CA TYR A 119 0.33 12.51 16.92
C TYR A 119 -0.64 11.37 17.23
N GLN A 120 -1.71 11.29 16.45
CA GLN A 120 -2.52 10.09 16.34
C GLN A 120 -1.87 9.17 15.33
N VAL A 121 -1.78 7.88 15.67
CA VAL A 121 -1.42 6.82 14.73
C VAL A 121 -2.61 5.89 14.58
N LEU A 122 -3.06 5.66 13.35
CA LEU A 122 -3.96 4.56 13.03
C LEU A 122 -3.13 3.45 12.39
N ALA A 123 -3.38 2.20 12.77
CA ALA A 123 -2.73 1.05 12.15
C ALA A 123 -3.73 -0.07 11.92
N ILE A 124 -3.83 -0.54 10.68
CA ILE A 124 -4.58 -1.76 10.38
C ILE A 124 -3.87 -2.95 11.03
N ASN A 125 -4.64 -3.88 11.59
CA ASN A 125 -4.13 -5.08 12.24
C ASN A 125 -4.90 -6.33 11.79
N HIS A 126 -4.18 -7.41 11.48
CA HIS A 126 -4.76 -8.66 10.99
C HIS A 126 -4.50 -9.83 11.93
N VAL A 127 -5.50 -10.25 12.70
CA VAL A 127 -5.37 -11.36 13.67
C VAL A 127 -6.42 -12.43 13.40
N ASN A 128 -6.00 -13.63 13.02
CA ASN A 128 -6.89 -14.80 12.84
C ASN A 128 -8.14 -14.50 11.99
N GLU A 129 -7.94 -13.95 10.79
CA GLU A 129 -9.03 -13.54 9.86
C GLU A 129 -9.95 -12.43 10.37
N LYS A 130 -9.63 -11.83 11.53
CA LYS A 130 -10.28 -10.61 12.01
C LYS A 130 -9.41 -9.41 11.70
N HIS A 131 -10.08 -8.32 11.37
CA HIS A 131 -9.44 -7.08 10.98
C HIS A 131 -9.90 -5.96 11.89
N THR A 132 -8.94 -5.18 12.36
CA THR A 132 -9.17 -4.03 13.23
C THR A 132 -8.31 -2.86 12.77
N ILE A 133 -8.68 -1.66 13.21
CA ILE A 133 -7.81 -0.48 13.17
C ILE A 133 -7.47 -0.11 14.60
N GLU A 134 -6.20 -0.19 14.97
CA GLU A 134 -5.70 0.20 16.26
C GLU A 134 -5.37 1.69 16.27
N LYS A 135 -5.99 2.45 17.18
CA LYS A 135 -5.74 3.87 17.39
C LYS A 135 -4.77 4.06 18.55
N PHE A 136 -3.69 4.77 18.29
CA PHE A 136 -2.67 5.12 19.26
C PHE A 136 -2.46 6.63 19.35
N LEU A 137 -1.98 7.06 20.50
CA LEU A 137 -1.42 8.40 20.73
C LEU A 137 0.09 8.28 20.89
N LEU A 138 0.83 8.97 20.03
CA LEU A 138 2.27 9.13 20.08
C LEU A 138 2.62 10.49 20.70
N SER A 139 3.49 10.49 21.71
CA SER A 139 4.06 11.69 22.33
C SER A 139 5.53 11.45 22.63
N GLY A 140 6.43 12.13 21.90
CA GLY A 140 7.85 11.80 21.89
C GLY A 140 8.06 10.40 21.29
N ASP A 141 8.66 9.49 22.05
CA ASP A 141 8.88 8.09 21.69
C ASP A 141 7.90 7.12 22.38
N ARG A 142 6.88 7.67 23.06
CA ARG A 142 5.89 6.87 23.79
C ARG A 142 4.63 6.74 22.95
N LEU A 143 4.35 5.52 22.52
CA LEU A 143 3.10 5.14 21.86
C LEU A 143 2.15 4.49 22.87
N VAL A 144 0.94 5.03 22.99
CA VAL A 144 -0.10 4.54 23.91
C VAL A 144 -1.31 4.11 23.09
N HIS A 145 -1.73 2.85 23.23
CA HIS A 145 -2.98 2.36 22.63
C HIS A 145 -4.17 3.04 23.29
N GLU A 146 -5.05 3.64 22.50
CA GLU A 146 -6.26 4.31 22.97
C GLU A 146 -7.50 3.45 22.73
N LYS A 147 -7.62 2.84 21.55
CA LYS A 147 -8.82 2.13 21.14
C LYS A 147 -8.55 1.14 20.01
N THR A 148 -9.21 -0.02 20.08
CA THR A 148 -9.38 -0.94 18.95
C THR A 148 -10.70 -0.62 18.25
N LEU A 149 -10.64 -0.31 16.96
CA LEU A 149 -11.78 -0.05 16.10
C LEU A 149 -12.09 -1.31 15.28
N SER A 150 -13.36 -1.70 15.23
CA SER A 150 -13.84 -2.86 14.48
C SER A 150 -15.26 -2.60 14.00
N ASP A 151 -15.55 -3.01 12.78
CA ASP A 151 -16.86 -2.91 12.13
C ASP A 151 -17.00 -3.99 11.05
N GLU A 152 -18.23 -4.40 10.73
CA GLU A 152 -18.50 -5.42 9.69
C GLU A 152 -18.04 -4.98 8.29
N SER A 153 -17.89 -3.67 8.05
CA SER A 153 -17.35 -3.13 6.80
C SER A 153 -15.84 -3.34 6.63
N MET A 154 -15.10 -3.76 7.67
CA MET A 154 -13.68 -4.12 7.60
C MET A 154 -13.51 -5.55 7.07
N VAL A 155 -13.89 -5.76 5.81
CA VAL A 155 -13.88 -7.09 5.15
C VAL A 155 -12.46 -7.56 4.87
N SER A 156 -11.60 -6.68 4.38
CA SER A 156 -10.19 -6.96 4.04
C SER A 156 -9.42 -5.63 3.97
N PRO A 157 -9.31 -4.88 5.08
CA PRO A 157 -8.74 -3.55 5.06
C PRO A 157 -7.26 -3.60 4.66
N ASN A 158 -6.81 -2.68 3.82
CA ASN A 158 -5.44 -2.66 3.32
C ASN A 158 -4.66 -1.45 3.83
N ASP A 159 -5.18 -0.25 3.58
CA ASP A 159 -4.59 1.00 4.05
C ASP A 159 -5.64 1.97 4.64
N VAL A 160 -5.20 2.93 5.46
CA VAL A 160 -6.02 3.88 6.21
C VAL A 160 -5.43 5.30 6.13
N VAL A 161 -6.29 6.31 5.98
CA VAL A 161 -5.88 7.71 6.10
C VAL A 161 -6.81 8.49 7.04
N ALA A 162 -6.25 9.08 8.08
CA ALA A 162 -6.94 9.99 8.97
C ALA A 162 -7.07 11.38 8.32
N THR A 163 -8.29 11.90 8.28
CA THR A 163 -8.58 13.28 7.83
C THR A 163 -8.82 14.24 8.99
N SER A 164 -9.11 13.69 10.18
CA SER A 164 -9.10 14.41 11.45
C SER A 164 -8.92 13.44 12.61
N ALA A 165 -8.92 13.93 13.85
CA ALA A 165 -8.80 13.09 15.04
C ALA A 165 -9.91 12.02 15.16
N ASN A 166 -11.05 12.20 14.48
CA ASN A 166 -12.18 11.27 14.55
C ASN A 166 -12.66 10.77 13.19
N THR A 167 -12.15 11.32 12.08
CA THR A 167 -12.60 10.96 10.73
C THR A 167 -11.46 10.33 9.95
N PHE A 168 -11.75 9.24 9.24
CA PHE A 168 -10.76 8.54 8.42
C PHE A 168 -11.43 7.77 7.30
N TYR A 169 -10.64 7.43 6.29
CA TYR A 169 -11.01 6.48 5.24
C TYR A 169 -10.12 5.25 5.35
N PHE A 170 -10.62 4.10 4.93
CA PHE A 170 -9.79 2.93 4.69
C PHE A 170 -10.24 2.22 3.42
N THR A 171 -9.30 1.55 2.77
CA THR A 171 -9.58 0.68 1.63
C THR A 171 -9.83 -0.72 2.12
N ASN A 172 -10.81 -1.44 1.57
CA ASN A 172 -10.75 -2.91 1.58
C ASN A 172 -10.22 -3.36 0.23
N ASP A 173 -9.15 -4.14 0.22
CA ASP A 173 -8.55 -4.59 -1.03
C ASP A 173 -9.38 -5.63 -1.77
N HIS A 174 -10.26 -6.35 -1.06
CA HIS A 174 -11.08 -7.42 -1.63
C HIS A 174 -12.47 -7.46 -1.02
N ARG A 175 -13.41 -7.98 -1.80
CA ARG A 175 -14.73 -8.37 -1.29
C ARG A 175 -14.76 -9.79 -0.77
N HIS A 176 -14.03 -10.71 -1.43
CA HIS A 176 -13.91 -12.09 -0.99
C HIS A 176 -12.53 -12.32 -0.38
N THR A 177 -12.49 -12.83 0.84
CA THR A 177 -11.23 -13.05 1.58
C THR A 177 -10.56 -14.38 1.23
N THR A 178 -11.30 -15.36 0.70
CA THR A 178 -10.79 -16.70 0.37
C THR A 178 -11.47 -17.33 -0.86
N GLY A 179 -10.88 -18.41 -1.38
CA GLY A 179 -11.50 -19.28 -2.38
C GLY A 179 -11.48 -18.75 -3.82
N THR A 180 -12.30 -19.36 -4.68
CA THR A 180 -12.31 -19.10 -6.13
C THR A 180 -12.62 -17.65 -6.48
N TRP A 181 -13.51 -16.99 -5.74
CA TRP A 181 -13.86 -15.59 -6.01
C TRP A 181 -12.72 -14.62 -5.70
N ARG A 182 -11.94 -14.89 -4.64
CA ARG A 182 -10.70 -14.14 -4.36
C ARG A 182 -9.71 -14.29 -5.52
N LEU A 183 -9.47 -15.52 -6.00
CA LEU A 183 -8.61 -15.74 -7.17
C LEU A 183 -9.14 -15.00 -8.42
N MET A 184 -10.45 -14.95 -8.62
CA MET A 184 -11.01 -14.20 -9.74
C MET A 184 -10.77 -12.69 -9.60
N GLU A 185 -10.88 -12.12 -8.39
CA GLU A 185 -10.49 -10.72 -8.12
C GLU A 185 -9.02 -10.49 -8.47
N ASP A 186 -8.11 -11.30 -7.93
CA ASP A 186 -6.66 -11.17 -8.14
C ASP A 186 -6.27 -11.27 -9.63
N TYR A 187 -6.74 -12.30 -10.34
CA TYR A 187 -6.25 -12.60 -11.69
C TYR A 187 -7.07 -11.94 -12.80
N LEU A 188 -8.41 -11.96 -12.71
CA LEU A 188 -9.29 -11.40 -13.74
C LEU A 188 -9.50 -9.90 -13.58
N GLY A 189 -9.01 -9.29 -12.50
CA GLY A 189 -9.20 -7.85 -12.24
C GLY A 189 -10.64 -7.48 -11.98
N LEU A 190 -11.37 -8.33 -11.25
CA LEU A 190 -12.74 -7.99 -10.88
C LEU A 190 -12.75 -6.80 -9.92
N ARG A 191 -13.47 -5.75 -10.32
CA ARG A 191 -13.58 -4.48 -9.62
C ARG A 191 -14.53 -4.54 -8.43
N GLN A 192 -14.18 -5.30 -7.40
CA GLN A 192 -15.07 -5.60 -6.27
C GLN A 192 -14.65 -4.93 -4.96
N SER A 193 -13.48 -4.30 -4.94
CA SER A 193 -12.92 -3.61 -3.77
C SER A 193 -13.56 -2.24 -3.59
N ASN A 194 -13.40 -1.66 -2.40
CA ASN A 194 -14.12 -0.45 -2.00
C ASN A 194 -13.30 0.45 -1.05
N VAL A 195 -13.84 1.64 -0.80
CA VAL A 195 -13.37 2.59 0.22
C VAL A 195 -14.50 2.82 1.20
N VAL A 196 -14.17 2.77 2.49
CA VAL A 196 -15.09 3.00 3.59
C VAL A 196 -14.64 4.25 4.35
N TYR A 197 -15.60 5.12 4.67
CA TYR A 197 -15.40 6.29 5.51
C TYR A 197 -15.94 6.02 6.91
N SER A 198 -15.25 6.53 7.92
CA SER A 198 -15.76 6.62 9.29
C SER A 198 -15.76 8.05 9.79
N ASP A 199 -16.84 8.44 10.46
CA ASP A 199 -16.94 9.68 11.23
C ASP A 199 -16.63 9.50 12.73
N GLY A 200 -16.11 8.32 13.10
CA GLY A 200 -15.83 7.93 14.48
C GLY A 200 -17.01 7.32 15.22
N SER A 201 -18.22 7.41 14.66
CA SER A 201 -19.45 6.82 15.21
C SER A 201 -20.08 5.77 14.28
N SER A 202 -19.90 5.93 12.98
CA SER A 202 -20.45 5.07 11.94
C SER A 202 -19.40 4.74 10.88
N TYR A 203 -19.71 3.74 10.05
CA TYR A 203 -18.89 3.30 8.93
C TYR A 203 -19.78 3.19 7.70
N ARG A 204 -19.28 3.66 6.55
CA ARG A 204 -20.07 3.70 5.32
C ARG A 204 -19.19 3.56 4.09
N GLU A 205 -19.57 2.67 3.18
CA GLU A 205 -18.95 2.62 1.86
C GLU A 205 -19.19 3.94 1.11
N VAL A 206 -18.11 4.53 0.60
CA VAL A 206 -18.10 5.84 -0.09
C VAL A 206 -17.53 5.77 -1.50
N ALA A 207 -16.84 4.69 -1.85
CA ALA A 207 -16.47 4.35 -3.23
C ALA A 207 -16.42 2.84 -3.40
N HIS A 208 -16.72 2.34 -4.60
CA HIS A 208 -16.67 0.93 -4.97
C HIS A 208 -16.25 0.79 -6.44
N GLY A 209 -16.15 -0.44 -6.94
CA GLY A 209 -15.78 -0.67 -8.34
C GLY A 209 -14.30 -0.46 -8.59
N ILE A 210 -13.46 -0.67 -7.56
CA ILE A 210 -12.02 -0.55 -7.64
C ILE A 210 -11.44 -1.95 -7.85
N ALA A 211 -10.37 -2.07 -8.64
CA ALA A 211 -9.66 -3.33 -8.80
C ALA A 211 -8.49 -3.33 -7.82
N TYR A 212 -8.68 -4.03 -6.68
CA TYR A 212 -7.71 -4.13 -5.60
C TYR A 212 -7.49 -2.76 -4.94
N ALA A 213 -8.36 -2.30 -4.04
CA ALA A 213 -8.18 -0.97 -3.43
C ALA A 213 -7.06 -1.06 -2.39
N ASN A 214 -5.96 -0.36 -2.60
CA ASN A 214 -4.74 -0.54 -1.81
C ASN A 214 -4.39 0.76 -1.07
N GLY A 215 -3.22 1.35 -1.29
CA GLY A 215 -2.80 2.63 -0.71
C GLY A 215 -3.84 3.74 -0.85
N ILE A 216 -3.99 4.53 0.20
CA ILE A 216 -4.93 5.66 0.25
C ILE A 216 -4.31 6.84 0.98
N ASN A 217 -4.33 8.03 0.36
CA ASN A 217 -3.84 9.23 1.03
C ASN A 217 -4.66 10.48 0.68
N TYR A 218 -4.62 11.47 1.56
CA TYR A 218 -5.47 12.65 1.52
C TYR A 218 -4.65 13.94 1.44
N ASP A 219 -4.85 14.70 0.38
CA ASP A 219 -4.33 16.05 0.26
C ASP A 219 -5.34 17.05 0.84
N GLU A 220 -5.10 17.49 2.08
CA GLU A 220 -5.94 18.46 2.77
C GLU A 220 -6.02 19.80 2.06
N ASN A 221 -4.94 20.25 1.41
CA ASN A 221 -4.88 21.57 0.77
C ASN A 221 -5.76 21.63 -0.48
N ARG A 222 -5.78 20.54 -1.27
CA ARG A 222 -6.59 20.43 -2.49
C ARG A 222 -7.95 19.78 -2.25
N ASN A 223 -8.18 19.22 -1.06
CA ASN A 223 -9.37 18.44 -0.72
C ASN A 223 -9.56 17.27 -1.70
N LEU A 224 -8.45 16.57 -1.98
CA LEU A 224 -8.37 15.42 -2.90
C LEU A 224 -7.94 14.17 -2.15
N LEU A 225 -8.57 13.05 -2.47
CA LEU A 225 -8.20 11.74 -1.98
C LEU A 225 -7.69 10.89 -3.15
N PHE A 226 -6.57 10.22 -2.96
CA PHE A 226 -5.96 9.35 -3.94
C PHE A 226 -6.04 7.90 -3.46
N VAL A 227 -6.41 6.99 -4.35
CA VAL A 227 -6.54 5.56 -4.04
C VAL A 227 -5.82 4.75 -5.12
N ALA A 228 -4.91 3.88 -4.71
CA ALA A 228 -4.23 2.94 -5.58
C ALA A 228 -5.17 1.82 -6.02
N SER A 229 -5.09 1.47 -7.31
CA SER A 229 -5.76 0.31 -7.91
C SER A 229 -4.70 -0.50 -8.67
N PRO A 230 -3.84 -1.26 -7.96
CA PRO A 230 -2.72 -2.01 -8.51
C PRO A 230 -3.17 -2.96 -9.61
N ARG A 231 -4.38 -3.55 -9.51
CA ARG A 231 -4.79 -4.52 -10.52
C ARG A 231 -5.21 -3.87 -11.84
N ASP A 232 -5.65 -2.62 -11.84
CA ASP A 232 -5.94 -1.90 -13.09
C ASP A 232 -4.77 -1.01 -13.55
N PHE A 233 -3.66 -0.95 -12.79
CA PHE A 233 -2.55 -0.01 -13.00
C PHE A 233 -3.02 1.45 -12.99
N LEU A 234 -3.89 1.79 -12.03
CA LEU A 234 -4.46 3.13 -11.90
C LEU A 234 -4.18 3.75 -10.53
N VAL A 235 -4.01 5.06 -10.52
CA VAL A 235 -4.29 5.90 -9.35
C VAL A 235 -5.62 6.60 -9.57
N LYS A 236 -6.56 6.43 -8.64
CA LYS A 236 -7.89 7.04 -8.69
C LYS A 236 -7.90 8.32 -7.89
N VAL A 237 -8.39 9.40 -8.48
CA VAL A 237 -8.51 10.71 -7.84
C VAL A 237 -9.96 10.99 -7.50
N TYR A 238 -10.23 11.31 -6.24
CA TYR A 238 -11.55 11.67 -5.74
C TYR A 238 -11.52 13.08 -5.13
N THR A 239 -12.62 13.82 -5.24
CA THR A 239 -12.90 14.92 -4.32
C THR A 239 -13.62 14.36 -3.10
N THR A 240 -13.28 14.88 -1.92
CA THR A 240 -14.04 14.65 -0.69
C THR A 240 -15.16 15.68 -0.58
N ASN A 241 -16.35 15.25 -0.19
CA ASN A 241 -17.54 16.09 -0.03
C ASN A 241 -18.00 16.10 1.43
N PRO A 242 -18.93 17.00 1.82
CA PRO A 242 -19.50 17.01 3.17
C PRO A 242 -20.00 15.63 3.60
N GLY A 243 -19.70 15.24 4.85
CA GLY A 243 -20.06 13.93 5.38
C GLY A 243 -19.17 12.77 4.90
N GLY A 244 -18.04 13.07 4.25
CA GLY A 244 -17.05 12.09 3.82
C GLY A 244 -17.39 11.37 2.51
N GLU A 245 -18.37 11.85 1.74
CA GLU A 245 -18.70 11.26 0.44
C GLU A 245 -17.58 11.49 -0.57
N LEU A 246 -17.32 10.50 -1.44
CA LEU A 246 -16.32 10.61 -2.50
C LEU A 246 -16.99 10.78 -3.86
N SER A 247 -16.41 11.63 -4.71
CA SER A 247 -16.79 11.71 -6.12
C SER A 247 -15.55 11.52 -6.96
N LEU A 248 -15.56 10.49 -7.81
CA LEU A 248 -14.46 10.18 -8.72
C LEU A 248 -14.29 11.35 -9.69
N ILE A 249 -13.07 11.85 -9.79
CA ILE A 249 -12.66 12.90 -10.73
C ILE A 249 -12.02 12.25 -11.96
N GLU A 250 -11.04 11.38 -11.72
CA GLU A 250 -10.19 10.85 -12.78
C GLU A 250 -9.54 9.52 -12.39
N ASP A 251 -9.37 8.66 -13.39
CA ASP A 251 -8.51 7.49 -13.34
C ASP A 251 -7.21 7.81 -14.10
N ILE A 252 -6.08 7.72 -13.41
CA ILE A 252 -4.74 8.01 -13.97
C ILE A 252 -4.05 6.69 -14.26
N ASP A 253 -3.77 6.41 -15.53
CA ASP A 253 -2.96 5.25 -15.93
C ASP A 253 -1.49 5.48 -15.59
N VAL A 254 -0.94 4.59 -14.77
CA VAL A 254 0.43 4.64 -14.28
C VAL A 254 1.27 3.46 -14.78
N GLY A 255 0.68 2.53 -15.54
CA GLY A 255 1.40 1.43 -16.21
C GLY A 255 2.07 0.40 -15.30
N THR A 256 1.79 0.43 -14.00
CA THR A 256 2.40 -0.45 -12.98
C THR A 256 1.44 -0.72 -11.83
N GLY A 257 1.68 -1.80 -11.10
CA GLY A 257 0.88 -2.19 -9.93
C GLY A 257 1.20 -1.32 -8.72
N VAL A 258 0.63 -0.11 -8.68
CA VAL A 258 0.81 0.84 -7.58
C VAL A 258 0.29 0.32 -6.24
N ASP A 259 1.01 0.62 -5.18
CA ASP A 259 0.74 0.17 -3.81
C ASP A 259 0.53 1.42 -2.90
N ASN A 260 1.15 1.50 -1.71
CA ASN A 260 1.01 2.63 -0.78
C ASN A 260 1.45 4.00 -1.35
N ILE A 261 0.68 5.05 -1.01
CA ILE A 261 0.79 6.40 -1.58
C ILE A 261 1.25 7.39 -0.51
N GLU A 262 2.35 8.09 -0.76
CA GLU A 262 2.87 9.14 0.13
C GLU A 262 3.10 10.45 -0.63
N PHE A 263 3.08 11.60 0.08
CA PHE A 263 3.27 12.92 -0.54
C PHE A 263 4.63 13.50 -0.22
N ASP A 264 5.28 14.16 -1.19
CA ASP A 264 6.34 15.13 -0.90
C ASP A 264 5.81 16.52 -0.51
N GLU A 265 6.72 17.44 -0.16
CA GLU A 265 6.40 18.82 0.22
C GLU A 265 5.70 19.62 -0.87
N LEU A 266 5.80 19.19 -2.14
CA LEU A 266 5.17 19.85 -3.29
C LEU A 266 3.80 19.23 -3.62
N GLY A 267 3.38 18.18 -2.89
CA GLY A 267 2.16 17.43 -3.17
C GLY A 267 2.27 16.49 -4.37
N THR A 268 3.50 16.16 -4.80
CA THR A 268 3.74 15.05 -5.73
C THR A 268 3.61 13.74 -4.96
N LEU A 269 2.91 12.78 -5.55
CA LEU A 269 2.74 11.46 -4.97
C LEU A 269 3.97 10.62 -5.27
N TRP A 270 4.43 9.90 -4.26
CA TRP A 270 5.49 8.91 -4.31
C TRP A 270 4.89 7.57 -3.93
N ILE A 271 5.00 6.60 -4.83
CA ILE A 271 4.23 5.36 -4.75
C ILE A 271 5.16 4.19 -5.02
N GLY A 272 5.21 3.23 -4.09
CA GLY A 272 5.84 1.94 -4.34
C GLY A 272 4.99 1.12 -5.29
N ALA A 273 5.61 0.31 -6.14
CA ALA A 273 4.89 -0.40 -7.18
C ALA A 273 5.50 -1.74 -7.57
N HIS A 274 4.65 -2.57 -8.17
CA HIS A 274 4.94 -3.90 -8.69
C HIS A 274 4.83 -3.93 -10.22
N PRO A 275 5.95 -3.83 -10.96
CA PRO A 275 5.95 -3.82 -12.43
C PRO A 275 5.36 -5.07 -13.10
N ASN A 276 5.29 -6.18 -12.36
CA ASN A 276 4.83 -7.47 -12.85
C ASN A 276 4.10 -8.22 -11.73
N LEU A 277 2.77 -8.21 -11.78
CA LEU A 277 1.92 -8.79 -10.74
C LEU A 277 2.05 -10.31 -10.61
N MET A 278 2.43 -11.01 -11.69
CA MET A 278 2.65 -12.46 -11.65
C MET A 278 3.94 -12.82 -10.92
N LYS A 279 5.01 -12.04 -11.14
CA LYS A 279 6.26 -12.19 -10.39
C LYS A 279 6.05 -11.83 -8.92
N PHE A 280 5.32 -10.75 -8.66
CA PHE A 280 4.90 -10.38 -7.31
C PHE A 280 4.14 -11.52 -6.62
N ALA A 281 3.11 -12.09 -7.25
CA ALA A 281 2.35 -13.21 -6.68
C ALA A 281 3.21 -14.46 -6.42
N SER A 282 4.15 -14.75 -7.32
CA SER A 282 5.11 -15.85 -7.14
C SER A 282 6.04 -15.61 -5.95
N TYR A 283 6.55 -14.38 -5.79
CA TYR A 283 7.33 -13.97 -4.63
C TYR A 283 6.51 -14.02 -3.33
N ALA A 284 5.33 -13.38 -3.30
CA ALA A 284 4.39 -13.37 -2.17
C ALA A 284 4.08 -14.77 -1.65
N SER A 285 3.89 -15.75 -2.55
CA SER A 285 3.63 -17.15 -2.21
C SER A 285 4.86 -17.98 -1.83
N GLY A 286 6.06 -17.40 -1.85
CA GLY A 286 7.32 -18.09 -1.52
C GLY A 286 7.85 -18.98 -2.66
N GLN A 287 7.30 -18.87 -3.86
CA GLN A 287 7.75 -19.62 -5.04
C GLN A 287 8.94 -18.97 -5.75
N SER A 288 9.20 -17.70 -5.47
CA SER A 288 10.35 -16.95 -5.97
C SER A 288 11.03 -16.20 -4.83
N GLU A 289 12.35 -16.06 -4.90
CA GLU A 289 13.15 -15.35 -3.89
C GLU A 289 13.12 -13.83 -4.08
N ILE A 290 12.86 -13.35 -5.30
CA ILE A 290 12.84 -11.92 -5.62
C ILE A 290 11.66 -11.53 -6.51
N ALA A 291 11.27 -10.27 -6.45
CA ALA A 291 10.32 -9.66 -7.37
C ALA A 291 10.78 -8.24 -7.76
N PRO A 292 10.51 -7.80 -9.00
CA PRO A 292 10.82 -6.43 -9.41
C PRO A 292 10.13 -5.39 -8.53
N SER A 293 10.82 -4.27 -8.34
CA SER A 293 10.36 -3.13 -7.54
C SER A 293 10.42 -1.86 -8.38
N GLU A 294 9.49 -0.94 -8.12
CA GLU A 294 9.44 0.35 -8.79
C GLU A 294 8.96 1.44 -7.84
N VAL A 295 9.51 2.64 -7.98
CA VAL A 295 8.94 3.86 -7.37
C VAL A 295 8.52 4.78 -8.49
N ILE A 296 7.24 5.17 -8.46
CA ILE A 296 6.72 6.19 -9.37
C ILE A 296 6.49 7.51 -8.63
N GLN A 297 6.74 8.60 -9.35
CA GLN A 297 6.29 9.93 -9.00
C GLN A 297 5.07 10.30 -9.84
N LEU A 298 4.01 10.80 -9.21
CA LEU A 298 2.82 11.32 -9.88
C LEU A 298 2.57 12.76 -9.44
N THR A 299 2.78 13.72 -10.35
CA THR A 299 2.43 15.13 -10.12
C THR A 299 1.08 15.42 -10.75
N TYR A 300 0.05 15.54 -9.92
CA TYR A 300 -1.33 15.86 -10.35
C TYR A 300 -1.60 17.36 -10.32
N ARG A 301 -2.01 17.97 -11.43
CA ARG A 301 -2.36 19.41 -11.49
C ARG A 301 -3.84 19.65 -11.77
N GLY A 302 -4.53 18.67 -12.33
CA GLY A 302 -5.96 18.68 -12.58
C GLY A 302 -6.36 17.64 -13.60
N THR A 303 -7.64 17.60 -13.96
CA THR A 303 -8.16 16.60 -14.91
C THR A 303 -7.43 16.67 -16.25
N GLY A 304 -6.80 15.56 -16.65
CA GLY A 304 -6.01 15.45 -17.87
C GLY A 304 -4.66 16.19 -17.86
N ASP A 305 -4.25 16.76 -16.71
CA ASP A 305 -2.96 17.44 -16.53
C ASP A 305 -2.20 16.82 -15.36
N TYR A 306 -1.37 15.84 -15.69
CA TYR A 306 -0.52 15.12 -14.76
C TYR A 306 0.76 14.60 -15.44
N ASP A 307 1.80 14.38 -14.64
CA ASP A 307 3.01 13.68 -15.08
C ASP A 307 3.23 12.42 -14.23
N VAL A 308 3.57 11.32 -14.88
CA VAL A 308 3.94 10.05 -14.23
C VAL A 308 5.36 9.71 -14.65
N ASN A 309 6.26 9.55 -13.67
CA ASN A 309 7.66 9.20 -13.91
C ASN A 309 8.08 8.01 -13.05
N SER A 310 8.69 7.00 -13.67
CA SER A 310 9.42 5.95 -12.96
C SER A 310 10.80 6.51 -12.58
N VAL A 311 11.08 6.59 -11.27
CA VAL A 311 12.33 7.19 -10.76
C VAL A 311 13.28 6.18 -10.12
N PHE A 312 12.75 5.02 -9.76
CA PHE A 312 13.51 3.87 -9.29
C PHE A 312 12.92 2.62 -9.91
N LEU A 313 13.74 1.81 -10.57
CA LEU A 313 13.34 0.50 -11.08
C LEU A 313 14.43 -0.52 -10.73
N ASP A 314 14.04 -1.59 -10.06
CA ASP A 314 14.92 -2.68 -9.65
C ASP A 314 14.35 -4.03 -10.10
N ASP A 315 15.22 -4.99 -10.38
CA ASP A 315 14.80 -6.36 -10.71
C ASP A 315 14.50 -7.24 -9.49
N GLY A 316 14.69 -6.68 -8.29
CA GLY A 316 14.53 -7.33 -7.00
C GLY A 316 15.87 -7.58 -6.28
N SER A 317 17.00 -7.24 -6.90
CA SER A 317 18.34 -7.45 -6.31
C SER A 317 18.73 -6.42 -5.24
N ILE A 318 18.12 -5.23 -5.27
CA ILE A 318 18.31 -4.20 -4.23
C ILE A 318 17.24 -4.33 -3.16
N ILE A 319 15.97 -4.41 -3.60
CA ILE A 319 14.78 -4.56 -2.79
C ILE A 319 13.70 -5.26 -3.60
N SER A 320 13.04 -6.26 -3.03
CA SER A 320 11.96 -6.99 -3.69
C SER A 320 10.56 -6.52 -3.30
N ALA A 321 9.69 -6.37 -4.29
CA ALA A 321 8.28 -5.97 -4.13
C ALA A 321 8.09 -4.71 -3.26
N SER A 322 8.65 -3.59 -3.71
CA SER A 322 8.50 -2.29 -3.04
C SER A 322 7.03 -1.88 -2.91
N THR A 323 6.63 -1.44 -1.73
CA THR A 323 5.24 -1.09 -1.40
C THR A 323 5.03 0.40 -1.15
N VAL A 324 6.01 1.05 -0.53
CA VAL A 324 5.92 2.45 -0.14
C VAL A 324 7.23 3.17 -0.44
N ALA A 325 7.15 4.45 -0.78
CA ALA A 325 8.31 5.31 -0.98
C ALA A 325 8.06 6.69 -0.35
N VAL A 326 8.83 7.02 0.68
CA VAL A 326 8.70 8.29 1.41
C VAL A 326 9.91 9.18 1.16
N PRO A 327 9.75 10.34 0.49
CA PRO A 327 10.83 11.29 0.31
C PRO A 327 11.00 12.18 1.55
N PHE A 328 12.25 12.51 1.89
CA PHE A 328 12.61 13.54 2.88
C PHE A 328 13.96 14.16 2.51
N ASN A 329 13.97 15.46 2.17
CA ASN A 329 15.14 16.12 1.59
C ASN A 329 15.66 15.35 0.35
N ASN A 330 16.94 15.01 0.32
CA ASN A 330 17.57 14.20 -0.73
C ASN A 330 17.42 12.69 -0.53
N LEU A 331 16.80 12.25 0.57
CA LEU A 331 16.59 10.83 0.86
C LEU A 331 15.20 10.35 0.44
N VAL A 332 15.11 9.06 0.14
CA VAL A 332 13.87 8.31 -0.07
C VAL A 332 13.96 7.00 0.70
N PHE A 333 12.93 6.71 1.48
CA PHE A 333 12.79 5.49 2.25
C PHE A 333 11.87 4.55 1.49
N ILE A 334 12.37 3.38 1.09
CA ILE A 334 11.62 2.41 0.29
C ILE A 334 11.33 1.18 1.17
N GLY A 335 10.05 0.93 1.38
CA GLY A 335 9.52 -0.24 2.09
C GLY A 335 9.16 -1.39 1.15
N ASN A 336 8.82 -2.54 1.71
CA ASN A 336 8.59 -3.79 0.98
C ASN A 336 7.53 -4.68 1.65
N VAL A 337 7.01 -5.67 0.91
CA VAL A 337 6.03 -6.64 1.46
C VAL A 337 6.68 -7.69 2.39
N MET A 338 7.84 -8.23 2.06
CA MET A 338 8.42 -9.44 2.68
C MET A 338 9.94 -9.52 2.69
N ASP A 339 10.62 -8.53 2.14
CA ASP A 339 12.07 -8.43 2.15
C ASP A 339 12.56 -8.11 3.58
N ASP A 340 13.83 -8.39 3.86
CA ASP A 340 14.39 -8.28 5.21
C ASP A 340 14.80 -6.85 5.60
N GLU A 341 14.85 -5.95 4.62
CA GLU A 341 15.45 -4.63 4.76
C GLU A 341 14.60 -3.50 4.16
N LEU A 342 14.47 -2.42 4.92
CA LEU A 342 14.06 -1.11 4.40
C LEU A 342 15.27 -0.41 3.78
N ILE A 343 15.09 0.21 2.62
CA ILE A 343 16.17 0.86 1.88
C ILE A 343 16.15 2.37 2.08
N VAL A 344 17.34 2.95 2.29
CA VAL A 344 17.54 4.40 2.27
C VAL A 344 18.32 4.77 1.01
N TRP A 345 17.62 5.42 0.10
CA TRP A 345 18.12 5.88 -1.19
C TRP A 345 18.42 7.38 -1.14
N GLU A 346 19.66 7.77 -1.38
CA GLU A 346 20.05 9.16 -1.61
C GLU A 346 20.00 9.47 -3.10
N ARG A 347 19.19 10.46 -3.49
CA ARG A 347 18.94 10.88 -4.87
C ARG A 347 19.99 11.86 -5.39
#